data_AF-A0AAW0VCL2-F1
#
_entry.id   AF-A0AAW0VCL2-F1
#
_cell.length_a   1.000
_cell.length_b   1.000
_cell.length_c   1.000
_cell.angle_alpha   90.00
_cell.angle_beta   90.00
_cell.angle_gamma   90.00
#
_symmetry.space_group_name_H-M   'P 1'
#
loop_
_entity.id
_entity.type
_entity.pdbx_description
1 polymer ?
#
loop_
_entity_poly.entity_id
_entity_poly.type
_entity_poly.pdbx_seq_one_letter_code
_entity_poly.pdbx_strand_id
1 'polypeptide(L)'
;MFEVPGPIRTLFDTFPLKTYPPVYSKPDEEGLVYFETKDPASLQSSAKFTLGVHGLIQIEGKMIPTDPFSLANCLILCYRHGLLLPKSDKKSSYSMMALSYEASPTDELPILVEQNEENVSIITSDEICTSLNKKYFNDSVTDLLINSFLDDLNDLWVLILLSDVAQSQGTHFEKIFDFIGKNSGNEFVKGLLVTRLLHAIPSWCSFKAKNPSLFTTNRAYAALRNKELTEVFYKSNAKALQKLYFEKMCLFERNLLQVWDFVRTRDNSEVSAILELKIAAFIFVISEFVSDDTHIGLMIKRDDFKDIVKECRSIVLDRFS
;
A
#
# COMPACT_ATOMS: atom_id res chain seq x y z
N MET A 1 -6.94 39.40 17.84
CA MET A 1 -6.84 39.56 16.39
C MET A 1 -7.43 40.92 16.06
N PHE A 2 -6.63 41.88 15.59
CA PHE A 2 -7.12 43.24 15.33
C PHE A 2 -7.83 43.27 13.99
N GLU A 3 -9.15 43.49 13.99
CA GLU A 3 -9.93 43.69 12.77
C GLU A 3 -9.69 45.09 12.22
N VAL A 4 -9.21 45.17 10.98
CA VAL A 4 -8.97 46.44 10.30
C VAL A 4 -10.33 47.07 9.95
N PRO A 5 -10.58 48.35 10.33
CA PRO A 5 -11.83 49.03 10.01
C PRO A 5 -12.09 49.08 8.49
N GLY A 6 -13.35 48.85 8.11
CA GLY A 6 -13.79 48.70 6.71
C GLY A 6 -13.22 49.69 5.68
N PRO A 7 -13.13 51.00 5.98
CA PRO A 7 -12.59 51.99 5.02
C PRO A 7 -11.09 51.84 4.74
N ILE A 8 -10.33 51.38 5.74
CA ILE A 8 -8.90 51.09 5.56
C ILE A 8 -8.75 49.79 4.79
N ARG A 9 -9.60 48.79 5.09
CA ARG A 9 -9.64 47.52 4.38
C ARG A 9 -9.92 47.70 2.87
N THR A 10 -10.87 48.55 2.47
CA THR A 10 -11.14 48.83 1.04
C THR A 10 -9.98 49.48 0.30
N LEU A 11 -9.17 50.31 0.98
CA LEU A 11 -7.93 50.88 0.43
C LEU A 11 -6.83 49.82 0.23
N PHE A 12 -6.78 48.80 1.09
CA PHE A 12 -5.83 47.70 0.95
C PHE A 12 -6.30 46.61 -0.02
N ASP A 13 -7.61 46.36 -0.10
CA ASP A 13 -8.20 45.40 -1.04
C ASP A 13 -8.10 45.88 -2.50
N THR A 14 -7.75 47.16 -2.74
CA THR A 14 -7.40 47.69 -4.06
C THR A 14 -5.98 47.35 -4.52
N PHE A 15 -5.16 46.74 -3.66
CA PHE A 15 -3.78 46.33 -3.95
C PHE A 15 -3.67 44.85 -4.31
N PRO A 16 -4.31 44.45 -5.40
CA PRO A 16 -3.50 44.16 -6.58
C PRO A 16 -3.86 45.09 -7.75
N LEU A 17 -2.90 45.89 -8.20
CA LEU A 17 -3.07 46.78 -9.37
C LEU A 17 -3.37 46.01 -10.67
N LYS A 18 -2.94 44.74 -10.73
CA LYS A 18 -3.29 43.76 -11.77
C LYS A 18 -3.35 42.38 -11.15
N THR A 19 -4.46 41.69 -11.34
CA THR A 19 -4.58 40.26 -11.03
C THR A 19 -4.42 39.49 -12.33
N TYR A 20 -3.39 38.66 -12.41
CA TYR A 20 -3.19 37.80 -13.56
C TYR A 20 -4.09 36.56 -13.44
N PRO A 21 -4.55 35.99 -14.56
CA PRO A 21 -5.21 34.69 -14.53
C PRO A 21 -4.26 33.64 -13.95
N PRO A 22 -4.80 32.54 -13.38
CA PRO A 22 -3.99 31.43 -12.92
C PRO A 22 -3.05 30.95 -14.02
N VAL A 23 -1.77 30.77 -13.69
CA VAL A 23 -0.80 30.18 -14.61
C VAL A 23 -1.05 28.68 -14.59
N TYR A 24 -1.76 28.19 -15.60
CA TYR A 24 -1.93 26.76 -15.82
C TYR A 24 -0.66 26.21 -16.45
N SER A 25 0.30 25.77 -15.64
CA SER A 25 1.31 24.82 -16.11
C SER A 25 0.60 23.48 -16.38
N LYS A 26 0.81 22.89 -17.55
CA LYS A 26 0.36 21.51 -17.77
C LYS A 26 1.05 20.66 -16.69
N PRO A 27 0.31 19.97 -15.82
CA PRO A 27 0.94 19.07 -14.86
C PRO A 27 1.71 18.04 -15.65
N ASP A 28 2.93 17.75 -15.21
CA ASP A 28 3.69 16.66 -15.78
C ASP A 28 2.98 15.36 -15.43
N GLU A 29 2.56 14.60 -16.44
CA GLU A 29 1.89 13.32 -16.25
C GLU A 29 2.91 12.17 -16.06
N GLU A 30 4.19 12.52 -15.84
CA GLU A 30 5.26 11.57 -15.61
C GLU A 30 4.94 10.61 -14.47
N GLY A 31 4.95 9.31 -14.79
CA GLY A 31 4.73 8.24 -13.81
C GLY A 31 3.27 7.82 -13.60
N LEU A 32 2.30 8.44 -14.30
CA LEU A 32 0.92 7.94 -14.32
C LEU A 32 0.79 6.70 -15.21
N VAL A 33 0.13 5.69 -14.66
CA VAL A 33 -0.26 4.48 -15.39
C VAL A 33 -1.78 4.36 -15.36
N TYR A 34 -2.41 4.13 -16.51
CA TYR A 34 -3.86 4.26 -16.67
C TYR A 34 -4.55 2.89 -16.70
N PHE A 35 -5.61 2.75 -15.90
CA PHE A 35 -6.46 1.55 -15.96
C PHE A 35 -7.18 1.48 -17.30
N GLU A 36 -7.30 0.25 -17.83
CA GLU A 36 -8.07 -0.02 -19.03
C GLU A 36 -9.54 -0.28 -18.66
N THR A 37 -10.46 0.01 -19.59
CA THR A 37 -11.90 -0.06 -19.33
C THR A 37 -12.55 -1.06 -20.28
N LYS A 38 -13.31 -2.02 -19.76
CA LYS A 38 -14.02 -3.01 -20.59
C LYS A 38 -15.06 -2.38 -21.52
N ASP A 39 -15.69 -1.29 -21.08
CA ASP A 39 -16.68 -0.55 -21.86
C ASP A 39 -16.40 0.96 -21.81
N PRO A 40 -15.72 1.54 -22.81
CA PRO A 40 -15.41 2.97 -22.84
C PRO A 40 -16.66 3.86 -22.97
N ALA A 41 -17.81 3.32 -23.39
CA ALA A 41 -19.07 4.08 -23.47
C ALA A 41 -19.72 4.27 -22.08
N SER A 42 -19.36 3.44 -21.10
CA SER A 42 -19.86 3.55 -19.72
C SER A 42 -19.19 4.67 -18.91
N LEU A 43 -18.08 5.24 -19.40
CA LEU A 43 -17.38 6.35 -18.75
C LEU A 43 -17.99 7.71 -19.14
N GLN A 44 -19.22 7.96 -18.70
CA GLN A 44 -19.79 9.31 -18.61
C GLN A 44 -19.77 9.86 -17.17
N SER A 45 -18.96 9.28 -16.29
CA SER A 45 -18.78 9.77 -14.93
C SER A 45 -17.72 10.88 -14.91
N SER A 46 -18.04 12.03 -14.32
CA SER A 46 -17.09 13.10 -14.01
C SER A 46 -16.06 12.70 -12.93
N ALA A 47 -16.28 11.56 -12.26
CA ALA A 47 -15.41 11.08 -11.19
C ALA A 47 -14.10 10.48 -11.76
N LYS A 48 -12.98 11.05 -11.32
CA LYS A 48 -11.63 10.57 -11.62
C LYS A 48 -10.96 10.12 -10.33
N PHE A 49 -10.08 9.13 -10.41
CA PHE A 49 -9.24 8.78 -9.27
C PHE A 49 -7.82 8.41 -9.68
N THR A 50 -6.88 8.68 -8.78
CA THR A 50 -5.51 8.16 -8.85
C THR A 50 -5.19 7.33 -7.61
N LEU A 51 -4.82 6.07 -7.79
CA LEU A 51 -4.31 5.22 -6.73
C LEU A 51 -2.81 5.45 -6.54
N GLY A 52 -2.41 5.98 -5.39
CA GLY A 52 -1.01 6.12 -4.98
C GLY A 52 -0.51 4.86 -4.30
N VAL A 53 0.57 4.27 -4.81
CA VAL A 53 1.14 2.98 -4.34
C VAL A 53 2.65 3.09 -4.09
N HIS A 54 3.26 2.17 -3.35
CA HIS A 54 4.70 2.23 -3.03
C HIS A 54 5.63 2.01 -4.22
N GLY A 55 5.21 1.16 -5.15
CA GLY A 55 5.99 0.81 -6.33
C GLY A 55 5.14 0.16 -7.41
N LEU A 56 5.66 0.19 -8.63
CA LEU A 56 4.99 -0.32 -9.82
C LEU A 56 5.98 -1.08 -10.68
N ILE A 57 5.59 -2.29 -11.08
CA ILE A 57 6.41 -3.14 -11.93
C ILE A 57 5.59 -3.77 -13.04
N GLN A 58 6.22 -4.01 -14.18
CA GLN A 58 5.60 -4.71 -15.30
C GLN A 58 5.82 -6.22 -15.15
N ILE A 59 4.74 -6.98 -15.01
CA ILE A 59 4.74 -8.45 -15.06
C ILE A 59 3.80 -8.91 -16.16
N GLU A 60 4.31 -9.71 -17.10
CA GLU A 60 3.54 -10.24 -18.24
C GLU A 60 2.76 -9.15 -19.00
N GLY A 61 3.41 -7.99 -19.19
CA GLY A 61 2.84 -6.84 -19.89
C GLY A 61 1.90 -5.97 -19.07
N LYS A 62 1.63 -6.31 -17.80
CA LYS A 62 0.72 -5.56 -16.92
C LYS A 62 1.49 -4.80 -15.85
N MET A 63 1.08 -3.56 -15.60
CA MET A 63 1.61 -2.79 -14.47
C MET A 63 0.86 -3.14 -13.19
N ILE A 64 1.60 -3.58 -12.18
CA ILE A 64 1.04 -4.02 -10.90
C ILE A 64 1.76 -3.37 -9.72
N PRO A 65 1.05 -3.12 -8.61
CA PRO A 65 1.70 -2.74 -7.36
C PRO A 65 2.60 -3.84 -6.80
N THR A 66 3.67 -3.42 -6.15
CA THR A 66 4.72 -4.28 -5.56
C THR A 66 4.52 -4.57 -4.07
N ASP A 67 3.50 -3.97 -3.44
CA ASP A 67 3.11 -4.23 -2.05
C ASP A 67 1.69 -4.82 -2.00
N PRO A 68 1.40 -5.68 -1.00
CA PRO A 68 0.21 -6.52 -1.02
C PRO A 68 -1.09 -5.73 -0.83
N PHE A 69 -1.06 -4.61 -0.10
CA PHE A 69 -2.25 -3.82 0.20
C PHE A 69 -2.59 -2.87 -0.93
N SER A 70 -1.58 -2.27 -1.57
CA SER A 70 -1.78 -1.53 -2.81
C SER A 70 -2.29 -2.44 -3.91
N LEU A 71 -1.76 -3.66 -4.04
CA LEU A 71 -2.25 -4.62 -5.02
C LEU A 71 -3.69 -5.04 -4.71
N ALA A 72 -4.01 -5.36 -3.46
CA ALA A 72 -5.38 -5.69 -3.06
C ALA A 72 -6.37 -4.56 -3.41
N ASN A 73 -6.05 -3.32 -3.06
CA ASN A 73 -6.89 -2.17 -3.36
C ASN A 73 -7.00 -1.91 -4.88
N CYS A 74 -5.90 -2.07 -5.62
CA CYS A 74 -5.90 -2.00 -7.08
C CYS A 74 -6.86 -3.02 -7.70
N LEU A 75 -6.80 -4.29 -7.27
CA LEU A 75 -7.67 -5.35 -7.79
C LEU A 75 -9.13 -5.15 -7.37
N ILE A 76 -9.39 -4.69 -6.15
CA ILE A 76 -10.74 -4.36 -5.67
C ILE A 76 -11.34 -3.22 -6.51
N LEU A 77 -10.55 -2.18 -6.81
CA LEU A 77 -10.98 -1.10 -7.71
C LEU A 77 -11.27 -1.63 -9.12
N CYS A 78 -10.42 -2.52 -9.65
CA CYS A 78 -10.66 -3.16 -10.94
C CYS A 78 -11.97 -3.95 -10.95
N TYR A 79 -12.20 -4.75 -9.91
CA TYR A 79 -13.43 -5.53 -9.76
C TYR A 79 -14.68 -4.64 -9.69
N ARG A 80 -14.64 -3.61 -8.85
CA ARG A 80 -15.81 -2.76 -8.59
C ARG A 80 -16.16 -1.82 -9.73
N HIS A 81 -15.18 -1.35 -10.48
CA HIS A 81 -15.37 -0.40 -11.57
C HIS A 81 -15.31 -1.05 -12.96
N GLY A 82 -15.21 -2.39 -13.02
CA GLY A 82 -15.10 -3.12 -14.30
C GLY A 82 -13.84 -2.75 -15.10
N LEU A 83 -12.76 -2.39 -14.39
CA LEU A 83 -11.49 -2.01 -14.98
C LEU A 83 -10.60 -3.24 -15.20
N LEU A 84 -9.61 -3.05 -16.05
CA LEU A 84 -8.55 -3.98 -16.36
C LEU A 84 -7.21 -3.39 -15.91
N LEU A 85 -6.27 -4.28 -15.59
CA LEU A 85 -4.92 -3.85 -15.21
C LEU A 85 -4.26 -3.09 -16.38
N PRO A 86 -3.48 -2.05 -16.11
CA PRO A 86 -2.84 -1.28 -17.16
C PRO A 86 -1.88 -2.12 -18.00
N LYS A 87 -2.03 -2.09 -19.33
CA LYS A 87 -1.09 -2.71 -20.30
C LYS A 87 -0.58 -1.73 -21.35
N SER A 88 -1.36 -0.71 -21.65
CA SER A 88 -1.08 0.28 -22.67
C SER A 88 -1.03 1.69 -22.11
N ASP A 89 -0.32 2.58 -22.79
CA ASP A 89 -0.22 4.01 -22.43
C ASP A 89 -1.50 4.80 -22.78
N LYS A 90 -2.65 4.12 -22.92
CA LYS A 90 -3.91 4.77 -23.24
C LYS A 90 -4.43 5.50 -22.01
N LYS A 91 -4.52 6.82 -22.12
CA LYS A 91 -5.05 7.67 -21.05
C LYS A 91 -6.49 7.30 -20.71
N SER A 92 -6.78 7.28 -19.42
CA SER A 92 -8.14 7.11 -18.88
C SER A 92 -8.35 8.00 -17.65
N SER A 93 -9.60 8.11 -17.20
CA SER A 93 -9.97 8.86 -15.98
C SER A 93 -9.50 8.20 -14.68
N TYR A 94 -8.98 6.97 -14.77
CA TYR A 94 -8.58 6.15 -13.64
C TYR A 94 -7.11 5.81 -13.80
N SER A 95 -6.30 6.26 -12.84
CA SER A 95 -4.85 6.07 -12.89
C SER A 95 -4.29 5.50 -11.61
N MET A 96 -3.05 5.07 -11.70
CA MET A 96 -2.23 4.57 -10.62
C MET A 96 -0.83 5.18 -10.76
N MET A 97 -0.20 5.49 -9.64
CA MET A 97 1.12 6.13 -9.61
C MET A 97 1.93 5.59 -8.44
N ALA A 98 3.21 5.33 -8.68
CA ALA A 98 4.17 5.06 -7.62
C ALA A 98 4.55 6.36 -6.91
N LEU A 99 4.32 6.42 -5.60
CA LEU A 99 4.59 7.57 -4.74
C LEU A 99 5.57 7.20 -3.61
N SER A 100 6.18 8.22 -3.01
CA SER A 100 6.78 8.07 -1.69
C SER A 100 5.68 7.99 -0.64
N TYR A 101 5.89 7.22 0.43
CA TYR A 101 4.96 7.16 1.55
C TYR A 101 4.69 8.55 2.18
N GLU A 102 5.63 9.48 2.02
CA GLU A 102 5.56 10.88 2.48
C GLU A 102 4.58 11.74 1.68
N ALA A 103 4.05 11.24 0.57
CA ALA A 103 2.97 11.90 -0.15
C ALA A 103 1.64 11.77 0.61
N SER A 104 1.53 10.82 1.54
CA SER A 104 0.35 10.60 2.36
C SER A 104 0.40 11.44 3.64
N PRO A 105 -0.74 12.02 4.08
CA PRO A 105 -0.81 12.73 5.36
C PRO A 105 -0.55 11.83 6.57
N THR A 106 -0.64 10.50 6.40
CA THR A 106 -0.38 9.50 7.45
C THR A 106 0.96 8.80 7.31
N ASP A 107 1.84 9.27 6.40
CA ASP A 107 3.11 8.62 6.06
C ASP A 107 2.96 7.14 5.64
N GLU A 108 1.80 6.76 5.09
CA GLU A 108 1.44 5.39 4.72
C GLU A 108 0.69 5.36 3.37
N LEU A 109 1.02 4.38 2.53
CA LEU A 109 0.31 4.04 1.29
C LEU A 109 -0.35 2.66 1.43
N PRO A 110 -1.41 2.35 0.65
CA PRO A 110 -1.96 3.15 -0.46
C PRO A 110 -2.78 4.37 -0.03
N ILE A 111 -2.90 5.34 -0.94
CA ILE A 111 -3.87 6.44 -0.85
C ILE A 111 -4.69 6.50 -2.15
N LEU A 112 -5.94 6.95 -2.05
CA LEU A 112 -6.80 7.20 -3.20
C LEU A 112 -7.06 8.69 -3.33
N VAL A 113 -6.59 9.30 -4.41
CA VAL A 113 -6.86 10.70 -4.74
C VAL A 113 -8.08 10.74 -5.65
N GLU A 114 -9.23 11.09 -5.10
CA GLU A 114 -10.46 11.27 -5.86
C GLU A 114 -10.61 12.72 -6.29
N GLN A 115 -10.93 12.94 -7.56
CA GLN A 115 -11.15 14.25 -8.13
C GLN A 115 -12.56 14.34 -8.69
N ASN A 116 -13.33 15.26 -8.13
CA ASN A 116 -14.58 15.77 -8.68
C ASN A 116 -14.35 17.16 -9.28
N GLU A 117 -15.32 17.69 -10.03
CA GLU A 117 -15.18 18.96 -10.76
C GLU A 117 -14.74 20.15 -9.87
N GLU A 118 -15.11 20.12 -8.57
CA GLU A 118 -14.85 21.21 -7.63
C GLU A 118 -13.85 20.88 -6.52
N ASN A 119 -13.60 19.59 -6.24
CA ASN A 119 -12.84 19.16 -5.06
C ASN A 119 -11.91 17.98 -5.35
N VAL A 120 -10.75 18.01 -4.71
CA VAL A 120 -9.80 16.89 -4.63
C VAL A 120 -9.81 16.38 -3.21
N SER A 121 -10.15 15.10 -3.02
CA SER A 121 -10.10 14.42 -1.72
C SER A 121 -9.03 13.34 -1.72
N ILE A 122 -8.25 13.30 -0.65
CA ILE A 122 -7.24 12.26 -0.42
C ILE A 122 -7.83 11.30 0.62
N ILE A 123 -8.05 10.06 0.22
CA ILE A 123 -8.54 8.99 1.09
C ILE A 123 -7.34 8.14 1.49
N THR A 124 -7.12 8.03 2.79
CA THR A 124 -5.98 7.30 3.39
C THR A 124 -6.22 5.80 3.43
N SER A 125 -5.15 5.02 3.62
CA SER A 125 -5.20 3.55 3.78
C SER A 125 -6.24 3.11 4.82
N ASP A 126 -6.26 3.76 5.99
CA ASP A 126 -7.19 3.45 7.09
C ASP A 126 -8.65 3.78 6.74
N GLU A 127 -8.89 4.90 6.05
CA GLU A 127 -10.21 5.27 5.58
C GLU A 127 -10.73 4.30 4.50
N ILE A 128 -9.84 3.83 3.61
CA ILE A 128 -10.18 2.78 2.63
C ILE A 128 -10.61 1.52 3.37
N CYS A 129 -9.81 1.01 4.31
CA CYS A 129 -10.15 -0.17 5.12
C CYS A 129 -11.48 0.00 5.87
N THR A 130 -11.67 1.15 6.54
CA THR A 130 -12.90 1.46 7.27
C THR A 130 -14.11 1.51 6.34
N SER A 131 -13.96 2.10 5.15
CA SER A 131 -15.05 2.19 4.17
C SER A 131 -15.45 0.81 3.62
N LEU A 132 -14.49 -0.08 3.37
CA LEU A 132 -14.74 -1.45 2.95
C LEU A 132 -15.45 -2.24 4.06
N ASN A 133 -14.95 -2.14 5.29
CA ASN A 133 -15.50 -2.83 6.46
C ASN A 133 -16.95 -2.44 6.68
N LYS A 134 -17.23 -1.14 6.69
CA LYS A 134 -18.59 -0.61 6.89
C LYS A 134 -19.56 -1.02 5.79
N LYS A 135 -19.09 -1.10 4.54
CA LYS A 135 -19.94 -1.36 3.39
C LYS A 135 -20.24 -2.85 3.18
N TYR A 136 -19.27 -3.72 3.43
CA TYR A 136 -19.33 -5.12 2.97
C TYR A 136 -19.37 -6.16 4.10
N PHE A 137 -18.91 -5.81 5.29
CA PHE A 137 -18.64 -6.82 6.34
C PHE A 137 -19.48 -6.63 7.61
N ASN A 138 -20.29 -5.57 7.71
CA ASN A 138 -21.10 -5.29 8.90
C ASN A 138 -22.23 -6.30 9.15
N ASP A 139 -22.73 -6.97 8.10
CA ASP A 139 -23.92 -7.81 8.20
C ASP A 139 -23.62 -9.24 8.67
N SER A 140 -22.36 -9.69 8.58
CA SER A 140 -21.96 -11.07 8.87
C SER A 140 -20.72 -11.10 9.76
N VAL A 141 -20.89 -11.68 10.96
CA VAL A 141 -19.80 -11.81 11.94
C VAL A 141 -18.65 -12.66 11.38
N THR A 142 -18.95 -13.74 10.66
CA THR A 142 -17.93 -14.61 10.06
C THR A 142 -17.09 -13.84 9.04
N ASP A 143 -17.74 -13.02 8.22
CA ASP A 143 -17.05 -12.28 7.15
C ASP A 143 -16.18 -11.17 7.75
N LEU A 144 -16.69 -10.52 8.80
CA LEU A 144 -15.92 -9.55 9.56
C LEU A 144 -14.69 -10.18 10.22
N LEU A 145 -14.80 -11.39 10.79
CA LEU A 145 -13.68 -12.09 11.41
C LEU A 145 -12.61 -12.48 10.38
N ILE A 146 -13.03 -13.00 9.23
CA ILE A 146 -12.10 -13.37 8.15
C ILE A 146 -11.44 -12.11 7.59
N ASN A 147 -12.21 -11.06 7.34
CA ASN A 147 -11.66 -9.79 6.89
C ASN A 147 -10.71 -9.18 7.92
N SER A 148 -11.02 -9.25 9.21
CA SER A 148 -10.12 -8.82 10.29
C SER A 148 -8.81 -9.61 10.31
N PHE A 149 -8.86 -10.93 10.03
CA PHE A 149 -7.66 -11.74 9.87
C PHE A 149 -6.82 -11.29 8.66
N LEU A 150 -7.46 -10.94 7.54
CA LEU A 150 -6.77 -10.42 6.35
C LEU A 150 -6.19 -9.01 6.59
N ASP A 151 -6.90 -8.16 7.32
CA ASP A 151 -6.41 -6.84 7.72
C ASP A 151 -5.24 -6.97 8.72
N ASP A 152 -5.22 -8.00 9.55
CA ASP A 152 -4.08 -8.34 10.41
C ASP A 152 -2.84 -8.82 9.65
N LEU A 153 -2.96 -9.17 8.37
CA LEU A 153 -1.80 -9.44 7.52
C LEU A 153 -0.95 -8.19 7.29
N ASN A 154 -1.48 -6.99 7.55
CA ASN A 154 -0.69 -5.75 7.57
C ASN A 154 0.44 -5.83 8.60
N ASP A 155 0.13 -6.32 9.80
CA ASP A 155 1.13 -6.49 10.85
C ASP A 155 2.19 -7.53 10.42
N LEU A 156 1.77 -8.59 9.73
CA LEU A 156 2.69 -9.60 9.19
C LEU A 156 3.59 -8.99 8.09
N TRP A 157 3.04 -8.19 7.19
CA TRP A 157 3.80 -7.48 6.17
C TRP A 157 4.83 -6.53 6.77
N VAL A 158 4.45 -5.74 7.77
CA VAL A 158 5.38 -4.89 8.53
C VAL A 158 6.50 -5.72 9.15
N LEU A 159 6.18 -6.87 9.73
CA LEU A 159 7.18 -7.78 10.30
C LEU A 159 8.12 -8.38 9.25
N ILE A 160 7.62 -8.72 8.07
CA ILE A 160 8.43 -9.20 6.93
C ILE A 160 9.40 -8.09 6.50
N LEU A 161 8.92 -6.86 6.37
CA LEU A 161 9.74 -5.71 6.00
C LEU A 161 10.86 -5.44 7.02
N LEU A 162 10.52 -5.48 8.31
CA LEU A 162 11.45 -5.20 9.41
C LEU A 162 12.41 -6.36 9.72
N SER A 163 12.08 -7.60 9.31
CA SER A 163 12.86 -8.79 9.64
C SER A 163 13.61 -9.32 8.42
N ASP A 164 12.88 -9.82 7.41
CA ASP A 164 13.49 -10.53 6.28
C ASP A 164 14.03 -9.54 5.24
N VAL A 165 13.25 -8.53 4.86
CA VAL A 165 13.66 -7.52 3.87
C VAL A 165 14.77 -6.63 4.42
N ALA A 166 14.69 -6.22 5.69
CA ALA A 166 15.74 -5.45 6.37
C ALA A 166 17.13 -6.12 6.34
N GLN A 167 17.19 -7.45 6.34
CA GLN A 167 18.44 -8.20 6.35
C GLN A 167 19.06 -8.38 4.95
N SER A 168 18.33 -8.08 3.88
CA SER A 168 18.68 -8.39 2.49
C SER A 168 19.64 -7.42 1.78
N GLN A 169 20.39 -6.62 2.54
CA GLN A 169 21.35 -5.62 2.01
C GLN A 169 20.72 -4.62 1.00
N GLY A 170 19.40 -4.40 1.08
CA GLY A 170 18.68 -3.40 0.28
C GLY A 170 18.09 -3.89 -1.05
N THR A 171 18.38 -5.11 -1.48
CA THR A 171 17.93 -5.62 -2.79
C THR A 171 16.41 -5.81 -2.89
N HIS A 172 15.76 -6.30 -1.84
CA HIS A 172 14.30 -6.39 -1.82
C HIS A 172 13.63 -5.01 -1.68
N PHE A 173 14.26 -4.05 -1.00
CA PHE A 173 13.71 -2.70 -0.91
C PHE A 173 13.63 -2.02 -2.27
N GLU A 174 14.62 -2.24 -3.15
CA GLU A 174 14.58 -1.71 -4.52
C GLU A 174 13.46 -2.31 -5.36
N LYS A 175 13.14 -3.59 -5.14
CA LYS A 175 12.05 -4.28 -5.84
C LYS A 175 10.67 -3.81 -5.36
N ILE A 176 10.54 -3.55 -4.06
CA ILE A 176 9.25 -3.22 -3.45
C ILE A 176 8.95 -1.72 -3.54
N PHE A 177 9.96 -0.85 -3.40
CA PHE A 177 9.76 0.60 -3.31
C PHE A 177 10.43 1.33 -4.47
N ASP A 178 9.62 1.85 -5.40
CA ASP A 178 10.08 2.52 -6.61
C ASP A 178 11.01 3.71 -6.30
N PHE A 179 10.70 4.48 -5.27
CA PHE A 179 11.50 5.66 -4.91
C PHE A 179 12.93 5.28 -4.46
N ILE A 180 13.15 4.03 -4.02
CA ILE A 180 14.48 3.51 -3.71
C ILE A 180 15.14 3.03 -5.00
N GLY A 181 14.43 2.22 -5.80
CA GLY A 181 14.94 1.69 -7.07
C GLY A 181 15.37 2.78 -8.07
N LYS A 182 14.60 3.88 -8.17
CA LYS A 182 14.91 5.04 -9.04
C LYS A 182 16.17 5.80 -8.60
N ASN A 183 16.60 5.65 -7.35
CA ASN A 183 17.79 6.29 -6.79
C ASN A 183 19.00 5.33 -6.65
N SER A 184 18.94 4.17 -7.31
CA SER A 184 19.99 3.12 -7.28
C SER A 184 21.38 3.57 -7.73
N GLY A 185 21.50 4.70 -8.43
CA GLY A 185 22.80 5.26 -8.85
C GLY A 185 23.67 5.81 -7.72
N ASN A 186 23.14 6.00 -6.50
CA ASN A 186 23.90 6.51 -5.35
C ASN A 186 23.63 5.70 -4.08
N GLU A 187 24.55 4.78 -3.77
CA GLU A 187 24.47 3.89 -2.59
C GLU A 187 24.33 4.64 -1.26
N PHE A 188 24.92 5.82 -1.12
CA PHE A 188 24.76 6.62 0.10
C PHE A 188 23.33 7.15 0.24
N VAL A 189 22.76 7.70 -0.83
CA VAL A 189 21.36 8.18 -0.84
C VAL A 189 20.41 7.01 -0.60
N LYS A 190 20.65 5.87 -1.24
CA LYS A 190 19.90 4.63 -1.02
C LYS A 190 19.93 4.21 0.45
N GLY A 191 21.10 4.15 1.08
CA GLY A 191 21.22 3.82 2.50
C GLY A 191 20.45 4.77 3.42
N LEU A 192 20.45 6.07 3.12
CA LEU A 192 19.66 7.07 3.85
C LEU A 192 18.16 6.88 3.65
N LEU A 193 17.71 6.63 2.41
CA LEU A 193 16.30 6.40 2.08
C LEU A 193 15.77 5.13 2.77
N VAL A 194 16.53 4.04 2.73
CA VAL A 194 16.21 2.80 3.46
C VAL A 194 16.13 3.06 4.95
N THR A 195 17.10 3.78 5.53
CA THR A 195 17.10 4.12 6.97
C THR A 195 15.86 4.93 7.35
N ARG A 196 15.48 5.90 6.52
CA ARG A 196 14.29 6.75 6.74
C ARG A 196 13.01 5.92 6.65
N LEU A 197 12.91 5.04 5.65
CA LEU A 197 11.79 4.12 5.48
C LEU A 197 11.64 3.17 6.68
N LEU A 198 12.72 2.56 7.15
CA LEU A 198 12.72 1.67 8.33
C LEU A 198 12.23 2.39 9.61
N HIS A 199 12.42 3.71 9.71
CA HIS A 199 11.86 4.50 10.80
C HIS A 199 10.36 4.78 10.64
N ALA A 200 9.86 4.89 9.41
CA ALA A 200 8.45 5.13 9.11
C ALA A 200 7.59 3.86 9.28
N ILE A 201 8.08 2.71 8.77
CA ILE A 201 7.36 1.42 8.73
C ILE A 201 6.63 1.05 10.04
N PRO A 202 7.24 1.18 11.25
CA PRO A 202 6.55 0.85 12.49
C PRO A 202 5.26 1.63 12.76
N SER A 203 5.09 2.81 12.15
CA SER A 203 3.90 3.64 12.34
C SER A 203 2.74 3.22 11.43
N TRP A 204 3.01 2.43 10.39
CA TRP A 204 2.01 1.96 9.44
C TRP A 204 1.00 1.02 10.10
N CYS A 205 -0.26 1.10 9.66
CA CYS A 205 -1.38 0.28 10.13
C CYS A 205 -1.51 0.25 11.66
N SER A 206 -1.09 1.34 12.33
CA SER A 206 -1.00 1.43 13.80
C SER A 206 -0.15 0.33 14.46
N PHE A 207 0.81 -0.27 13.74
CA PHE A 207 1.60 -1.41 14.22
C PHE A 207 2.32 -1.13 15.54
N LYS A 208 2.97 0.03 15.66
CA LYS A 208 3.63 0.49 16.89
C LYS A 208 2.66 0.69 18.06
N ALA A 209 1.42 1.09 17.79
CA ALA A 209 0.39 1.23 18.81
C ALA A 209 -0.16 -0.13 19.26
N LYS A 210 -0.28 -1.10 18.35
CA LYS A 210 -0.66 -2.49 18.66
C LYS A 210 0.43 -3.23 19.44
N ASN A 211 1.71 -2.96 19.13
CA ASN A 211 2.86 -3.66 19.69
C ASN A 211 3.82 -2.74 20.45
N PRO A 212 3.36 -1.96 21.45
CA PRO A 212 4.17 -0.92 22.09
C PRO A 212 5.40 -1.49 22.80
N SER A 213 5.32 -2.73 23.29
CA SER A 213 6.43 -3.44 23.97
C SER A 213 7.68 -3.60 23.09
N LEU A 214 7.53 -3.58 21.76
CA LEU A 214 8.64 -3.62 20.81
C LEU A 214 9.36 -2.27 20.68
N PHE A 215 8.76 -1.19 21.19
CA PHE A 215 9.22 0.19 20.97
C PHE A 215 9.40 0.99 22.27
N THR A 216 9.03 0.44 23.43
CA THR A 216 9.09 1.11 24.75
C THR A 216 10.50 1.29 25.31
N THR A 217 11.53 0.63 24.77
CA THR A 217 12.91 0.69 25.27
C THR A 217 13.71 1.94 24.88
N ASN A 218 13.11 2.95 24.25
CA ASN A 218 13.85 4.03 23.59
C ASN A 218 13.98 5.38 24.34
N ARG A 219 13.92 5.41 25.69
CA ARG A 219 14.22 6.67 26.44
C ARG A 219 15.71 6.92 26.67
N ALA A 220 16.56 5.90 26.62
CA ALA A 220 18.01 6.06 26.82
C ALA A 220 18.80 6.47 25.55
N TYR A 221 18.19 6.35 24.37
CA TYR A 221 18.89 6.44 23.08
C TYR A 221 18.88 7.83 22.44
N ALA A 222 18.15 8.80 23.02
CA ALA A 222 18.22 10.21 22.61
C ALA A 222 19.60 10.86 22.90
N ALA A 223 20.47 10.19 23.66
CA ALA A 223 21.80 10.69 24.03
C ALA A 223 22.96 10.18 23.16
N LEU A 224 22.75 9.18 22.29
CA LEU A 224 23.82 8.56 21.49
C LEU A 224 23.75 9.00 20.02
N ARG A 225 24.31 10.18 19.76
CA ARG A 225 24.20 10.88 18.46
C ARG A 225 25.13 10.39 17.35
N ASN A 226 25.86 9.28 17.47
CA ASN A 226 27.01 9.01 16.58
C ASN A 226 27.30 7.54 16.19
N LYS A 227 26.35 6.61 16.27
CA LYS A 227 26.47 5.28 15.61
C LYS A 227 25.14 4.88 14.98
N GLU A 228 25.21 4.15 13.86
CA GLU A 228 24.10 3.67 13.02
C GLU A 228 22.87 3.28 13.86
N LEU A 229 21.89 4.19 13.91
CA LEU A 229 20.70 4.09 14.75
C LEU A 229 19.86 2.84 14.42
N THR A 230 19.96 2.37 13.17
CA THR A 230 19.39 1.12 12.68
C THR A 230 20.04 -0.10 13.36
N GLU A 231 21.37 -0.23 13.37
CA GLU A 231 22.04 -1.38 13.99
C GLU A 231 21.68 -1.55 15.46
N VAL A 232 21.56 -0.45 16.20
CA VAL A 232 21.32 -0.48 17.65
C VAL A 232 19.86 -0.81 17.97
N PHE A 233 18.91 -0.24 17.22
CA PHE A 233 17.49 -0.54 17.39
C PHE A 233 17.18 -2.00 17.06
N TYR A 234 17.69 -2.49 15.94
CA TYR A 234 17.47 -3.88 15.52
C TYR A 234 18.22 -4.87 16.41
N LYS A 235 19.47 -4.63 16.85
CA LYS A 235 20.17 -5.59 17.74
C LYS A 235 19.49 -5.77 19.10
N SER A 236 18.91 -4.72 19.68
CA SER A 236 18.26 -4.81 21.01
C SER A 236 16.90 -5.51 20.95
N ASN A 237 16.12 -5.30 19.88
CA ASN A 237 14.75 -5.81 19.77
C ASN A 237 14.60 -6.94 18.73
N ALA A 238 15.67 -7.35 18.04
CA ALA A 238 15.66 -8.38 16.99
C ALA A 238 15.03 -9.68 17.46
N LYS A 239 15.34 -10.14 18.68
CA LYS A 239 14.76 -11.38 19.21
C LYS A 239 13.25 -11.28 19.43
N ALA A 240 12.78 -10.12 19.90
CA ALA A 240 11.36 -9.89 20.13
C ALA A 240 10.60 -9.75 18.81
N LEU A 241 11.18 -9.03 17.84
CA LEU A 241 10.67 -8.91 16.47
C LEU A 241 10.59 -10.27 15.78
N GLN A 242 11.66 -11.06 15.80
CA GLN A 242 11.70 -12.41 15.23
C GLN A 242 10.69 -13.35 15.89
N LYS A 243 10.51 -13.26 17.23
CA LYS A 243 9.52 -14.06 17.94
C LYS A 243 8.09 -13.72 17.49
N LEU A 244 7.75 -12.43 17.42
CA LEU A 244 6.43 -12.00 16.97
C LEU A 244 6.21 -12.35 15.49
N TYR A 245 7.24 -12.18 14.66
CA TYR A 245 7.21 -12.57 13.26
C TYR A 245 6.90 -14.06 13.10
N PHE A 246 7.61 -14.92 13.83
CA PHE A 246 7.37 -16.35 13.83
C PHE A 246 5.95 -16.71 14.30
N GLU A 247 5.46 -16.09 15.37
CA GLU A 247 4.10 -16.30 15.87
C GLU A 247 3.03 -15.95 14.82
N LYS A 248 3.16 -14.79 14.17
CA LYS A 248 2.24 -14.34 13.12
C LYS A 248 2.33 -15.21 11.85
N MET A 249 3.53 -15.66 11.49
CA MET A 249 3.71 -16.63 10.40
C MET A 249 3.01 -17.95 10.69
N CYS A 250 3.20 -18.54 11.88
CA CYS A 250 2.52 -19.79 12.24
C CYS A 250 0.99 -19.64 12.25
N LEU A 251 0.49 -18.49 12.69
CA LEU A 251 -0.94 -18.19 12.64
C LEU A 251 -1.44 -18.12 11.18
N PHE A 252 -0.69 -17.45 10.31
CA PHE A 252 -0.99 -17.38 8.88
C PHE A 252 -0.98 -18.78 8.25
N GLU A 253 0.07 -19.56 8.46
CA GLU A 253 0.22 -20.92 7.93
C GLU A 253 -0.98 -21.80 8.31
N ARG A 254 -1.35 -21.81 9.59
CA ARG A 254 -2.44 -22.63 10.11
C ARG A 254 -3.81 -22.25 9.52
N ASN A 255 -4.03 -20.95 9.33
CA ASN A 255 -5.36 -20.44 8.97
C ASN A 255 -5.53 -20.31 7.45
N LEU A 256 -4.46 -20.20 6.67
CA LEU A 256 -4.53 -19.88 5.25
C LEU A 256 -5.38 -20.90 4.47
N LEU A 257 -5.16 -22.20 4.67
CA LEU A 257 -5.93 -23.24 3.99
C LEU A 257 -7.43 -23.13 4.30
N GLN A 258 -7.77 -22.95 5.57
CA GLN A 258 -9.17 -22.86 6.02
C GLN A 258 -9.86 -21.61 5.46
N VAL A 259 -9.15 -20.49 5.44
CA VAL A 259 -9.66 -19.23 4.89
C VAL A 259 -9.80 -19.31 3.38
N TRP A 260 -8.84 -19.93 2.68
CA TRP A 260 -8.91 -20.13 1.23
C TRP A 260 -10.08 -21.02 0.83
N ASP A 261 -10.25 -22.16 1.51
CA ASP A 261 -11.36 -23.07 1.27
C ASP A 261 -12.72 -22.41 1.55
N PHE A 262 -12.80 -21.61 2.62
CA PHE A 262 -14.01 -20.85 2.93
C PHE A 262 -14.38 -19.87 1.81
N VAL A 263 -13.41 -19.11 1.31
CA VAL A 263 -13.65 -18.12 0.25
C VAL A 263 -14.03 -18.81 -1.07
N ARG A 264 -13.37 -19.92 -1.40
CA ARG A 264 -13.61 -20.68 -2.64
C ARG A 264 -14.97 -21.39 -2.68
N THR A 265 -15.41 -21.94 -1.56
CA THR A 265 -16.65 -22.74 -1.50
C THR A 265 -17.91 -21.90 -1.45
N ARG A 266 -17.78 -20.59 -1.27
CA ARG A 266 -18.90 -19.67 -1.13
C ARG A 266 -19.44 -19.20 -2.48
N ASP A 267 -20.73 -18.88 -2.51
CA ASP A 267 -21.37 -18.23 -3.65
C ASP A 267 -20.64 -16.94 -4.07
N ASN A 268 -20.64 -16.69 -5.39
CA ASN A 268 -20.07 -15.51 -6.05
C ASN A 268 -20.75 -14.19 -5.60
N SER A 269 -20.46 -13.78 -4.37
CA SER A 269 -20.86 -12.52 -3.76
C SER A 269 -19.72 -11.50 -3.84
N GLU A 270 -20.07 -10.21 -3.81
CA GLU A 270 -19.05 -9.13 -3.77
C GLU A 270 -18.10 -9.29 -2.58
N VAL A 271 -18.62 -9.76 -1.44
CA VAL A 271 -17.83 -10.03 -0.23
C VAL A 271 -16.78 -11.11 -0.48
N SER A 272 -17.18 -12.24 -1.07
CA SER A 272 -16.25 -13.34 -1.37
C SER A 272 -15.16 -12.89 -2.35
N ALA A 273 -15.54 -12.12 -3.38
CA ALA A 273 -14.58 -11.58 -4.33
C ALA A 273 -13.57 -10.63 -3.66
N ILE A 274 -13.99 -9.75 -2.75
CA ILE A 274 -13.07 -8.85 -2.04
C ILE A 274 -12.08 -9.65 -1.17
N LEU A 275 -12.57 -10.66 -0.43
CA LEU A 275 -11.72 -11.53 0.39
C LEU A 275 -10.72 -12.32 -0.48
N GLU A 276 -11.17 -12.88 -1.60
CA GLU A 276 -10.34 -13.60 -2.56
C GLU A 276 -9.21 -12.71 -3.10
N LEU A 277 -9.54 -11.47 -3.49
CA LEU A 277 -8.55 -10.51 -4.02
C LEU A 277 -7.53 -10.08 -2.97
N LYS A 278 -7.94 -9.90 -1.70
CA LYS A 278 -7.01 -9.61 -0.60
C LYS A 278 -6.01 -10.76 -0.40
N ILE A 279 -6.49 -12.01 -0.39
CA ILE A 279 -5.62 -13.19 -0.24
C ILE A 279 -4.68 -13.33 -1.45
N ALA A 280 -5.24 -13.23 -2.65
CA ALA A 280 -4.48 -13.36 -3.90
C ALA A 280 -3.37 -12.32 -3.99
N ALA A 281 -3.67 -11.06 -3.64
CA ALA A 281 -2.68 -9.99 -3.63
C ALA A 281 -1.53 -10.26 -2.64
N PHE A 282 -1.86 -10.70 -1.42
CA PHE A 282 -0.85 -11.00 -0.41
C PHE A 282 0.07 -12.13 -0.86
N ILE A 283 -0.49 -13.26 -1.26
CA ILE A 283 0.28 -14.44 -1.69
C ILE A 283 1.12 -14.15 -2.94
N PHE A 284 0.54 -13.43 -3.90
CA PHE A 284 1.24 -13.04 -5.12
C PHE A 284 2.47 -12.18 -4.80
N VAL A 285 2.33 -11.15 -3.97
CA VAL A 285 3.45 -10.26 -3.64
C VAL A 285 4.56 -10.99 -2.91
N ILE A 286 4.22 -11.87 -1.96
CA ILE A 286 5.25 -12.67 -1.27
C ILE A 286 5.98 -13.59 -2.25
N SER A 287 5.23 -14.27 -3.13
CA SER A 287 5.79 -15.20 -4.12
C SER A 287 6.73 -14.50 -5.10
N GLU A 288 6.36 -13.32 -5.61
CA GLU A 288 7.11 -12.64 -6.67
C GLU A 288 8.25 -11.74 -6.14
N PHE A 289 8.04 -11.02 -5.03
CA PHE A 289 8.95 -9.94 -4.62
C PHE A 289 9.81 -10.26 -3.41
N VAL A 290 9.33 -11.13 -2.53
CA VAL A 290 10.00 -11.45 -1.26
C VAL A 290 10.88 -12.70 -1.40
N SER A 291 10.48 -13.69 -2.21
CA SER A 291 11.32 -14.81 -2.71
C SER A 291 12.07 -15.67 -1.67
N ASP A 292 12.91 -16.58 -2.18
CA ASP A 292 13.30 -17.91 -1.65
C ASP A 292 14.11 -17.96 -0.36
N ASP A 293 14.76 -16.87 0.02
CA ASP A 293 15.65 -16.80 1.19
C ASP A 293 14.94 -16.30 2.46
N THR A 294 13.67 -15.91 2.32
CA THR A 294 12.84 -15.43 3.43
C THR A 294 12.05 -16.57 4.08
N HIS A 295 11.73 -16.41 5.36
CA HIS A 295 11.01 -17.44 6.11
C HIS A 295 9.62 -17.68 5.53
N ILE A 296 8.91 -16.60 5.17
CA ILE A 296 7.59 -16.70 4.57
C ILE A 296 7.63 -17.20 3.12
N GLY A 297 8.66 -16.84 2.34
CA GLY A 297 8.85 -17.36 0.98
C GLY A 297 9.05 -18.87 0.98
N LEU A 298 9.88 -19.39 1.90
CA LEU A 298 10.07 -20.83 2.11
C LEU A 298 8.79 -21.55 2.55
N MET A 299 7.97 -20.91 3.39
CA MET A 299 6.68 -21.46 3.82
C MET A 299 5.71 -21.61 2.64
N ILE A 300 5.56 -20.57 1.82
CA ILE A 300 4.62 -20.57 0.68
C ILE A 300 5.04 -21.55 -0.44
N LYS A 301 6.32 -21.92 -0.52
CA LYS A 301 6.83 -22.92 -1.47
C LYS A 301 6.57 -24.37 -1.09
N ARG A 302 6.10 -24.64 0.14
CA ARG A 302 5.74 -26.01 0.55
C ARG A 302 4.65 -26.56 -0.37
N ASP A 303 4.68 -27.86 -0.63
CA ASP A 303 3.75 -28.51 -1.55
C ASP A 303 2.28 -28.26 -1.17
N ASP A 304 1.99 -28.14 0.13
CA ASP A 304 0.65 -27.85 0.67
C ASP A 304 0.05 -26.52 0.16
N PHE A 305 0.86 -25.55 -0.26
CA PHE A 305 0.40 -24.23 -0.70
C PHE A 305 0.58 -23.99 -2.21
N LYS A 306 1.19 -24.93 -2.93
CA LYS A 306 1.56 -24.76 -4.34
C LYS A 306 0.37 -24.46 -5.24
N ASP A 307 -0.75 -25.15 -5.00
CA ASP A 307 -1.98 -24.94 -5.76
C ASP A 307 -2.59 -23.56 -5.47
N ILE A 308 -2.59 -23.14 -4.20
CA ILE A 308 -3.07 -21.80 -3.79
C ILE A 308 -2.24 -20.71 -4.48
N VAL A 309 -0.91 -20.85 -4.48
CA VAL A 309 -0.01 -19.87 -5.13
C VAL A 309 -0.31 -19.75 -6.62
N LYS A 310 -0.50 -20.89 -7.29
CA LYS A 310 -0.82 -20.91 -8.73
C LYS A 310 -2.18 -20.26 -9.01
N GLU A 311 -3.19 -20.57 -8.19
CA GLU A 311 -4.53 -19.97 -8.31
C GLU A 311 -4.48 -18.45 -8.06
N CYS A 312 -3.81 -18.01 -7.00
CA CYS A 312 -3.62 -16.59 -6.68
C CYS A 312 -2.92 -15.85 -7.82
N ARG A 313 -1.88 -16.44 -8.41
CA ARG A 313 -1.21 -15.88 -9.59
C ARG A 313 -2.17 -15.72 -10.78
N SER A 314 -2.98 -16.74 -11.06
CA SER A 314 -3.97 -16.66 -12.14
C SER A 314 -5.06 -15.61 -11.84
N ILE A 315 -5.49 -15.45 -10.59
CA ILE A 315 -6.46 -14.41 -10.21
C ILE A 315 -5.89 -13.01 -10.46
N VAL A 316 -4.65 -12.76 -10.05
CA VAL A 316 -4.01 -11.45 -10.23
C VAL A 316 -3.77 -11.14 -11.70
N LEU A 317 -3.23 -12.09 -12.46
CA LEU A 317 -2.81 -11.84 -13.84
C LEU A 317 -3.97 -12.02 -14.81
N ASP A 318 -4.75 -13.09 -14.73
CA ASP A 318 -5.67 -13.47 -15.81
C ASP A 318 -7.06 -12.83 -15.68
N ARG A 319 -7.55 -12.63 -14.45
CA ARG A 319 -8.93 -12.14 -14.21
C ARG A 319 -9.20 -10.72 -14.69
N PHE A 320 -8.17 -9.87 -14.65
CA PHE A 320 -8.22 -8.45 -15.02
C PHE A 320 -7.44 -8.15 -16.30
N SER A 321 -7.43 -9.13 -17.22
CA SER A 321 -6.82 -9.02 -18.55
C SER A 321 -7.79 -8.60 -19.64
#